data_AF-A0A937HHA5-F1
#
_entry.id   AF-A0A937HHA5-F1
#
_cell.length_a   1.000
_cell.length_b   1.000
_cell.length_c   1.000
_cell.angle_alpha   90.00
_cell.angle_beta   90.00
_cell.angle_gamma   90.00
#
_symmetry.space_group_name_H-M   'P 1'
#
loop_
_entity.id
_entity.type
_entity.pdbx_description
1 polymer ?
#
loop_
_entity_poly.entity_id
_entity_poly.type
_entity_poly.pdbx_seq_one_letter_code
_entity_poly.pdbx_strand_id
1 'polypeptide(L)' 'YETSRAKVFACGDMRRGQSLVVWAIREGRQAAREVDFHLMGETALPR' A
#
# COMPACT_ATOMS: atom_id res chain seq x y z
N TYR A 1 -5.15 1.88 0.12
CA TYR A 1 -3.85 2.58 0.24
C TYR A 1 -3.78 3.85 -0.61
N GLU A 2 -4.76 4.08 -1.50
CA GLU A 2 -4.84 5.32 -2.28
C GLU A 2 -5.10 6.54 -1.38
N THR A 3 -4.48 7.66 -1.75
CA THR A 3 -4.64 8.95 -1.07
C THR A 3 -5.76 9.76 -1.73
N SER A 4 -6.00 10.98 -1.25
CA SER A 4 -6.93 11.92 -1.90
C SER A 4 -6.50 12.33 -3.32
N ARG A 5 -5.24 12.09 -3.70
CA ARG A 5 -4.74 12.30 -5.06
C ARG A 5 -4.76 10.97 -5.80
N ALA A 6 -5.45 10.95 -6.94
CA ALA A 6 -5.52 9.77 -7.80
C ALA A 6 -4.12 9.27 -8.17
N LYS A 7 -3.95 7.94 -8.19
CA LYS A 7 -2.66 7.25 -8.50
C LYS A 7 -1.53 7.53 -7.51
N VAL A 8 -1.81 8.15 -6.36
CA VAL A 8 -0.83 8.34 -5.27
C VAL A 8 -1.24 7.47 -4.10
N PHE A 9 -0.31 6.66 -3.60
CA PHE A 9 -0.53 5.69 -2.54
C PHE A 9 0.44 5.93 -1.39
N ALA A 10 0.00 5.69 -0.15
CA ALA A 10 0.82 5.88 1.04
C ALA A 10 0.69 4.69 2.01
N CYS A 11 1.80 4.29 2.64
CA CYS A 11 1.86 3.18 3.59
C CYS A 11 2.91 3.42 4.69
N GLY A 12 2.92 2.59 5.73
CA GLY A 12 3.87 2.70 6.83
C GLY A 12 3.60 3.91 7.71
N ASP A 13 4.64 4.45 8.33
CA ASP A 13 4.51 5.48 9.37
C ASP A 13 3.88 6.78 8.85
N MET A 14 4.02 7.10 7.55
CA MET A 14 3.33 8.24 6.93
C MET A 14 1.80 8.10 6.93
N ARG A 15 1.29 6.87 6.97
CA ARG A 15 -0.15 6.56 6.99
C ARG A 15 -0.65 6.19 8.38
N ARG A 16 0.14 5.43 9.15
CA ARG A 16 -0.24 4.87 10.45
C ARG A 16 0.19 5.75 11.63
N GLY A 17 1.25 6.55 11.49
CA GLY A 17 2.00 7.13 12.60
C GLY A 17 3.14 6.22 13.06
N GLN A 18 3.92 6.66 14.07
CA GLN A 18 5.07 5.90 14.58
C GLN A 18 4.69 4.44 14.90
N SER A 19 5.44 3.50 14.32
CA SER A 19 5.15 2.09 14.43
C SER A 19 6.43 1.24 14.33
N LEU A 20 6.27 -0.07 14.21
CA LEU A 20 7.36 -1.03 14.01
C LEU A 20 7.65 -1.22 12.52
N VAL A 21 8.92 -1.49 12.19
CA VAL A 21 9.37 -1.78 10.82
C VAL A 21 8.56 -2.91 10.18
N VAL A 22 8.21 -3.96 10.92
CA VAL A 22 7.41 -5.08 10.42
C VAL A 22 6.02 -4.64 9.93
N TRP A 23 5.44 -3.61 10.54
CA TRP A 23 4.17 -3.03 10.09
C TRP A 23 4.35 -2.26 8.80
N ALA A 24 5.43 -1.49 8.66
CA ALA A 24 5.75 -0.80 7.41
C ALA A 24 5.96 -1.80 6.25
N ILE A 25 6.63 -2.93 6.50
CA ILE A 25 6.81 -3.99 5.50
C ILE A 25 5.46 -4.61 5.11
N ARG A 26 4.62 -4.95 6.09
CA ARG A 26 3.30 -5.52 5.83
C ARG A 26 2.43 -4.56 5.03
N GLU A 27 2.36 -3.30 5.42
CA GLU A 27 1.56 -2.30 4.71
C GLU A 27 2.13 -1.97 3.34
N GLY A 28 3.45 -2.00 3.17
CA GLY A 28 4.11 -1.82 1.87
C GLY A 28 3.70 -2.91 0.87
N ARG A 29 3.64 -4.18 1.31
CA ARG A 29 3.17 -5.29 0.46
C ARG A 29 1.71 -5.10 0.04
N GLN A 30 0.86 -4.65 0.95
CA GLN A 30 -0.54 -4.40 0.63
C GLN A 30 -0.72 -3.17 -0.27
N ALA A 31 0.09 -2.12 -0.08
CA ALA A 31 0.11 -0.98 -1.00
C ALA A 31 0.54 -1.40 -2.42
N ALA A 32 1.56 -2.25 -2.55
CA ALA A 32 1.98 -2.79 -3.84
C ALA A 32 0.85 -3.58 -4.53
N ARG A 33 0.10 -4.38 -3.76
CA ARG A 33 -1.09 -5.09 -4.26
C ARG A 33 -2.16 -4.14 -4.80
N GLU A 34 -2.49 -3.07 -4.07
CA GLU A 34 -3.49 -2.10 -4.54
C GLU A 34 -3.01 -1.32 -5.76
N VAL A 35 -1.71 -0.98 -5.83
CA VAL A 35 -1.12 -0.33 -7.01
C VAL A 35 -1.22 -1.24 -8.23
N ASP A 36 -0.86 -2.51 -8.09
CA ASP A 36 -0.95 -3.49 -9.16
C ASP A 36 -2.40 -3.68 -9.64
N PHE A 37 -3.34 -3.85 -8.72
CA PHE A 37 -4.76 -3.94 -9.04
C PHE A 37 -5.29 -2.68 -9.73
N HIS A 38 -4.88 -1.50 -9.28
CA HIS A 38 -5.29 -0.23 -9.90
C HIS A 38 -4.76 -0.07 -11.33
N LEU A 39 -3.54 -0.56 -11.62
CA LEU A 39 -2.93 -0.45 -12.94
C LEU A 39 -3.41 -1.54 -13.90
N MET A 40 -3.58 -2.76 -13.42
CA MET A 40 -3.83 -3.95 -14.24
C MET A 40 -5.31 -4.38 -14.25
N GLY A 41 -6.12 -3.94 -13.28
CA GLY A 41 -7.52 -4.36 -13.08
C GLY A 41 -7.68 -5.69 -12.33
N GLU A 42 -6.60 -6.45 -12.17
CA GLU A 42 -6.49 -7.66 -11.36
C GLU A 42 -5.09 -7.76 -10.73
N THR A 43 -4.90 -8.62 -9.72
CA THR A 43 -3.58 -8.79 -9.09
C THR A 43 -3.36 -10.21 -8.61
N ALA A 44 -2.18 -10.75 -8.90
CA ALA A 44 -1.72 -12.05 -8.41
C ALA A 44 -0.92 -11.94 -7.10
N LEU A 45 -0.71 -10.73 -6.58
CA LEU A 45 0.07 -10.52 -5.36
C LEU A 45 -0.69 -11.01 -4.12
N PRO A 46 -0.03 -11.62 -3.12
CA PRO A 46 -0.68 -12.09 -1.90
C PRO A 46 -1.21 -10.93 -1.03
N ARG A 47 -2.14 -11.24 -0.12
CA ARG A 47 -2.82 -10.27 0.76
C ARG A 47 -2.12 -10.06 2.10
#